data_AF-A0A974CWH6-F1
#
_entry.id   AF-A0A974CWH6-F1
#
_cell.length_a   1.000
_cell.length_b   1.000
_cell.length_c   1.000
_cell.angle_alpha   90.00
_cell.angle_beta   90.00
_cell.angle_gamma   90.00
#
_symmetry.space_group_name_H-M   'P 1'
#
loop_
_entity.id
_entity.type
_entity.pdbx_description
1 polymer ?
#
loop_
_entity_poly.entity_id
_entity_poly.type
_entity_poly.pdbx_seq_one_letter_code
_entity_poly.pdbx_strand_id
1 'polypeptide(L)'
;MSGFALETSTGKMKIRLNKPLLYLRPRRTTVEILLHEMIHIHQFLSKSKDRSHGPTFHYHKRRINRLTGANIMAYPDFKDEYDLLKCHWWECNGPCGELVTRIMNRPPATKAHNRKCGGEFIKISESEDGPSNKRRKI
;
A
#
# COMPACT_ATOMS: atom_id res chain seq x y z
N MET A 1 0.06 -1.07 1.23
CA MET A 1 -1.26 -1.32 0.63
C MET A 1 -1.34 -0.61 -0.72
N SER A 2 -1.60 -1.38 -1.77
CA SER A 2 -1.80 -0.91 -3.15
C SER A 2 -3.24 -0.49 -3.45
N GLY A 3 -4.20 -1.04 -2.71
CA GLY A 3 -5.61 -0.68 -2.73
C GLY A 3 -6.28 -1.02 -1.40
N PHE A 4 -7.52 -0.58 -1.22
CA PHE A 4 -8.43 -1.06 -0.19
C PHE A 4 -9.90 -0.77 -0.54
N ALA A 5 -10.79 -1.70 -0.18
CA ALA A 5 -12.23 -1.53 -0.19
C ALA A 5 -12.76 -1.11 1.19
N LEU A 6 -13.75 -0.20 1.22
CA LEU A 6 -14.38 0.26 2.46
C LEU A 6 -15.87 0.56 2.28
N GLU A 7 -16.63 0.40 3.36
CA GLU A 7 -18.01 0.87 3.47
C GLU A 7 -18.03 2.28 4.07
N THR A 8 -18.80 3.17 3.46
CA THR A 8 -19.01 4.54 3.96
C THR A 8 -20.12 4.59 5.01
N SER A 9 -20.18 5.67 5.78
CA SER A 9 -21.29 5.91 6.73
C SER A 9 -22.68 5.92 6.09
N THR A 10 -22.77 6.14 4.78
CA THR A 10 -24.03 6.10 4.03
C THR A 10 -24.33 4.71 3.43
N GLY A 11 -23.60 3.66 3.81
CA GLY A 11 -23.74 2.30 3.27
C GLY A 11 -23.21 2.11 1.84
N LYS A 12 -22.56 3.12 1.24
CA LYS A 12 -21.95 2.99 -0.09
C LYS A 12 -20.58 2.33 0.00
N MET A 13 -20.28 1.42 -0.94
CA MET A 13 -18.96 0.81 -1.07
C MET A 13 -18.03 1.68 -1.90
N LYS A 14 -16.78 1.83 -1.47
CA LYS A 14 -15.74 2.58 -2.19
C LYS A 14 -14.46 1.76 -2.28
N ILE A 15 -13.83 1.79 -3.46
CA ILE A 15 -12.46 1.29 -3.66
C ILE A 15 -11.53 2.50 -3.76
N ARG A 16 -10.40 2.44 -3.06
CA ARG A 16 -9.32 3.42 -3.19
C ARG A 16 -8.06 2.71 -3.65
N LEU A 17 -7.38 3.29 -4.63
CA LEU A 17 -6.13 2.77 -5.21
C LEU A 17 -4.98 3.72 -4.94
N ASN A 18 -3.78 3.17 -4.70
CA ASN A 18 -2.58 3.95 -4.42
C ASN A 18 -1.93 4.43 -5.73
N LYS A 19 -2.28 5.64 -6.15
CA LYS A 19 -1.82 6.24 -7.42
C LYS A 19 -0.29 6.32 -7.54
N PRO A 20 0.48 6.85 -6.57
CA PRO A 20 1.95 6.86 -6.64
C PRO A 20 2.55 5.47 -6.86
N LEU A 21 2.07 4.46 -6.13
CA LEU A 21 2.56 3.09 -6.23
C LEU A 21 2.26 2.47 -7.60
N LEU A 22 1.02 2.62 -8.07
CA LEU A 22 0.55 2.01 -9.30
C LEU A 22 1.09 2.69 -10.56
N TYR A 23 1.54 3.95 -10.46
CA TYR A 23 2.22 4.61 -11.58
C TYR A 23 3.59 4.02 -11.90
N LEU A 24 4.24 3.35 -10.95
CA LEU A 24 5.51 2.67 -11.16
C LEU A 24 5.36 1.31 -11.85
N ARG A 25 4.11 0.91 -12.17
CA ARG A 25 3.77 -0.39 -12.74
C ARG A 25 3.03 -0.26 -14.07
N PRO A 26 3.06 -1.30 -14.92
CA PRO A 26 2.24 -1.33 -16.12
C PRO A 26 0.74 -1.30 -15.77
N ARG A 27 -0.08 -0.76 -16.68
CA ARG A 27 -1.54 -0.67 -16.52
C ARG A 27 -2.20 -1.97 -16.03
N ARG A 28 -1.71 -3.14 -16.46
CA ARG A 28 -2.23 -4.45 -16.04
C ARG A 28 -2.28 -4.61 -14.52
N THR A 29 -1.28 -4.10 -13.81
CA THR A 29 -1.21 -4.20 -12.35
C THR A 29 -2.33 -3.40 -11.69
N THR A 30 -2.65 -2.21 -12.20
CA THR A 30 -3.80 -1.42 -11.73
C THR A 30 -5.10 -2.20 -11.89
N VAL A 31 -5.29 -2.90 -13.01
CA VAL A 31 -6.48 -3.73 -13.26
C VAL A 31 -6.53 -4.91 -12.29
N GLU A 32 -5.40 -5.61 -12.07
CA GLU A 32 -5.31 -6.74 -11.16
C GLU A 32 -5.58 -6.34 -9.71
N ILE A 33 -5.07 -5.19 -9.26
CA ILE A 33 -5.37 -4.64 -7.93
C ILE A 33 -6.83 -4.18 -7.84
N LEU A 34 -7.40 -3.57 -8.88
CA LEU A 34 -8.82 -3.23 -8.87
C LEU A 34 -9.70 -4.48 -8.73
N LEU A 35 -9.40 -5.54 -9.49
CA LEU A 35 -10.12 -6.80 -9.41
C LEU A 35 -9.98 -7.45 -8.03
N HIS A 36 -8.79 -7.37 -7.41
CA HIS A 36 -8.58 -7.79 -6.03
C HIS A 36 -9.56 -7.10 -5.06
N GLU A 37 -9.63 -5.77 -5.10
CA GLU A 37 -10.53 -5.00 -4.23
C GLU A 37 -12.02 -5.25 -4.55
N MET A 38 -12.36 -5.50 -5.81
CA MET A 38 -13.73 -5.88 -6.20
C MET A 38 -14.14 -7.25 -5.65
N ILE A 39 -13.21 -8.21 -5.51
CA ILE A 39 -13.48 -9.49 -4.84
C ILE A 39 -13.79 -9.25 -3.36
N HIS A 40 -13.09 -8.34 -2.69
CA HIS A 40 -13.41 -7.96 -1.30
C HIS A 40 -14.80 -7.33 -1.17
N ILE A 41 -15.19 -6.46 -2.11
CA ILE A 41 -16.56 -5.93 -2.15
C ILE A 41 -17.57 -7.07 -2.33
N HIS A 42 -17.31 -8.01 -3.24
CA HIS A 42 -18.20 -9.16 -3.45
C HIS A 42 -18.33 -9.99 -2.16
N GLN A 43 -17.23 -10.31 -1.47
CA GLN A 43 -17.30 -11.05 -0.19
C GLN A 43 -18.15 -10.32 0.85
N PHE A 44 -18.03 -9.00 0.92
CA PHE A 44 -18.83 -8.17 1.80
C PHE A 44 -20.33 -8.25 1.45
N LEU A 45 -20.68 -8.02 0.19
CA LEU A 45 -22.08 -8.03 -0.28
C LEU A 45 -22.73 -9.41 -0.16
N SER A 46 -21.98 -10.48 -0.41
CA SER A 46 -22.46 -11.86 -0.26
C SER A 46 -22.48 -12.36 1.19
N LYS A 47 -22.18 -11.50 2.17
CA LYS A 47 -22.09 -11.86 3.59
C LYS A 47 -21.20 -13.10 3.83
N SER A 48 -20.09 -13.18 3.08
CA SER A 48 -19.16 -14.30 3.24
C SER A 48 -18.59 -14.33 4.67
N LYS A 49 -18.43 -15.55 5.21
CA LYS A 49 -17.81 -15.76 6.53
C LYS A 49 -16.34 -15.36 6.57
N ASP A 50 -15.69 -15.33 5.40
CA ASP A 50 -14.31 -14.91 5.23
C ASP A 50 -14.25 -13.56 4.52
N ARG A 51 -13.69 -12.56 5.24
CA ARG A 51 -13.52 -11.18 4.80
C ARG A 51 -12.11 -10.87 4.28
N SER A 52 -11.23 -11.86 4.28
CA SER A 52 -9.84 -11.74 3.85
C SER A 52 -9.62 -12.63 2.62
N HIS A 53 -8.43 -13.22 2.48
CA HIS A 53 -8.02 -14.06 1.36
C HIS A 53 -8.22 -15.56 1.64
N GLY A 54 -9.37 -15.99 2.14
CA GLY A 54 -9.70 -17.41 2.32
C GLY A 54 -10.41 -18.03 1.10
N PRO A 55 -11.17 -19.13 1.27
CA PRO A 55 -11.65 -19.95 0.16
C PRO A 55 -12.51 -19.19 -0.87
N THR A 56 -13.37 -18.27 -0.41
CA THR A 56 -14.23 -17.47 -1.30
C THR A 56 -13.40 -16.55 -2.19
N PHE A 57 -12.41 -15.86 -1.60
CA PHE A 57 -11.49 -15.01 -2.35
C PHE A 57 -10.71 -15.83 -3.38
N HIS A 58 -10.10 -16.94 -2.96
CA HIS A 58 -9.31 -17.80 -3.84
C HIS A 58 -10.13 -18.44 -4.96
N TYR A 59 -11.41 -18.73 -4.73
CA TYR A 59 -12.33 -19.18 -5.77
C TYR A 59 -12.49 -18.11 -6.85
N HIS A 60 -12.90 -16.89 -6.48
CA HIS A 60 -13.10 -15.80 -7.45
C HIS A 60 -11.82 -15.37 -8.16
N LYS A 61 -10.71 -15.29 -7.42
CA LYS A 61 -9.38 -15.03 -7.95
C LYS A 61 -9.01 -16.01 -9.06
N ARG A 62 -9.13 -17.32 -8.79
CA ARG A 62 -8.82 -18.38 -9.79
C ARG A 62 -9.79 -18.33 -10.97
N ARG A 63 -11.09 -18.15 -10.72
CA ARG A 63 -12.12 -18.05 -11.75
C ARG A 63 -11.82 -16.90 -12.72
N ILE A 64 -11.51 -15.71 -12.20
CA ILE A 64 -11.25 -14.52 -13.02
C ILE A 64 -9.93 -14.69 -13.78
N ASN A 65 -8.84 -15.10 -13.13
CA ASN A 65 -7.54 -15.31 -13.78
C ASN A 65 -7.66 -16.29 -14.96
N ARG A 66 -8.41 -17.38 -14.81
CA ARG A 66 -8.63 -18.37 -15.88
C ARG A 66 -9.41 -17.79 -17.07
N LEU A 67 -10.40 -16.94 -16.82
CA LEU A 67 -11.27 -16.40 -17.87
C LEU A 67 -10.64 -15.24 -18.64
N THR A 68 -9.78 -14.45 -17.99
CA THR A 68 -9.27 -13.19 -18.56
C THR A 68 -7.78 -13.20 -18.86
N GLY A 69 -7.04 -14.20 -18.36
CA GLY A 69 -5.57 -14.21 -18.40
C GLY A 69 -4.92 -13.21 -17.44
N ALA A 70 -5.68 -12.55 -16.56
CA ALA A 70 -5.14 -11.70 -15.50
C ALA A 70 -4.39 -12.53 -14.45
N ASN A 71 -3.50 -11.89 -13.68
CA ASN A 71 -2.80 -12.50 -12.56
C ASN A 71 -3.11 -11.80 -11.23
N ILE A 72 -4.36 -11.92 -10.77
CA ILE A 72 -4.75 -11.40 -9.45
C ILE A 72 -3.99 -12.18 -8.37
N MET A 73 -3.22 -11.45 -7.55
CA MET A 73 -2.50 -11.98 -6.39
C MET A 73 -3.29 -11.69 -5.09
N ALA A 74 -3.20 -12.59 -4.12
CA ALA A 74 -3.74 -12.34 -2.77
C ALA A 74 -2.85 -11.38 -1.98
N TYR A 75 -1.54 -11.50 -2.16
CA TYR A 75 -0.55 -10.64 -1.52
C TYR A 75 0.38 -10.09 -2.60
N PRO A 76 0.01 -8.98 -3.24
CA PRO A 76 0.87 -8.36 -4.22
C PRO A 76 2.06 -7.69 -3.51
N ASP A 77 3.26 -7.97 -4.01
CA ASP A 77 4.49 -7.36 -3.50
C ASP A 77 4.81 -6.06 -4.25
N PHE A 78 5.15 -5.04 -3.48
CA PHE A 78 5.50 -3.71 -3.95
C PHE A 78 6.69 -3.11 -3.18
N LYS A 79 7.53 -3.96 -2.57
CA LYS A 79 8.65 -3.49 -1.73
C LYS A 79 9.54 -2.49 -2.47
N ASP A 80 9.91 -2.81 -3.71
CA ASP A 80 10.78 -1.97 -4.53
C ASP A 80 10.10 -0.65 -4.89
N GLU A 81 8.83 -0.67 -5.29
CA GLU A 81 8.07 0.55 -5.56
C GLU A 81 7.90 1.42 -4.31
N TYR A 82 7.70 0.81 -3.14
CA TYR A 82 7.66 1.52 -1.87
C TYR A 82 8.99 2.22 -1.58
N ASP A 83 10.13 1.55 -1.80
CA ASP A 83 11.45 2.11 -1.57
C ASP A 83 11.75 3.28 -2.51
N LEU A 84 11.35 3.19 -3.79
CA LEU A 84 11.48 4.28 -4.76
C LEU A 84 10.68 5.53 -4.37
N LEU A 85 9.54 5.36 -3.71
CA LEU A 85 8.67 6.47 -3.31
C LEU A 85 9.10 7.16 -2.02
N LYS A 86 10.07 6.62 -1.26
CA LYS A 86 10.57 7.28 -0.06
C LYS A 86 11.28 8.57 -0.46
N CYS A 87 10.89 9.67 0.18
CA CYS A 87 11.32 11.03 -0.17
C CYS A 87 11.48 11.94 1.05
N HIS A 88 11.31 11.41 2.26
CA HIS A 88 11.54 12.13 3.51
C HIS A 88 12.53 11.36 4.36
N TRP A 89 13.60 12.02 4.75
CA TRP A 89 14.69 11.45 5.57
C TRP A 89 14.60 12.03 6.97
N TRP A 90 14.67 11.13 7.94
CA TRP A 90 14.56 11.43 9.36
C TRP A 90 15.71 10.78 10.10
N GLU A 91 16.42 11.53 10.93
CA GLU A 91 17.51 11.03 11.75
C GLU A 91 17.16 11.19 13.22
N CYS A 92 17.41 10.15 14.01
CA CYS A 92 17.23 10.25 15.45
C CYS A 92 18.36 11.07 16.09
N ASN A 93 18.00 12.09 16.87
CA ASN A 93 18.96 12.90 17.64
C ASN A 93 19.42 12.24 18.97
N GLY A 94 18.96 11.03 19.25
CA GLY A 94 19.34 10.26 20.43
C GLY A 94 20.54 9.34 20.17
N PRO A 95 20.93 8.53 21.16
CA PRO A 95 22.14 7.69 21.09
C PRO A 95 22.13 6.65 19.96
N CYS A 96 20.98 6.35 19.34
CA CYS A 96 20.91 5.36 18.26
C CYS A 96 21.32 5.91 16.88
N GLY A 97 21.25 7.22 16.64
CA GLY A 97 21.54 7.82 15.33
C GLY A 97 20.75 7.20 14.16
N GLU A 98 19.59 6.59 14.41
CA GLU A 98 18.87 5.81 13.40
C GLU A 98 18.38 6.70 12.26
N LEU A 99 18.71 6.33 11.02
CA LEU A 99 18.22 6.98 9.80
C LEU A 99 17.01 6.23 9.24
N VAL A 100 15.88 6.93 9.10
CA VAL A 100 14.63 6.37 8.60
C VAL A 100 14.11 7.17 7.42
N THR A 101 13.76 6.45 6.35
CA THR A 101 13.18 7.03 5.14
C THR A 101 11.69 6.71 5.02
N ARG A 102 10.87 7.71 4.68
CA ARG A 102 9.41 7.62 4.60
C ARG A 102 8.88 8.20 3.29
N ILE A 103 7.74 7.69 2.86
CA ILE A 103 6.95 8.26 1.74
C ILE A 103 6.15 9.48 2.21
N MET A 104 5.65 9.43 3.44
CA MET A 104 4.85 10.51 4.03
C MET A 104 5.75 11.43 4.84
N ASN A 105 5.49 12.74 4.79
CA ASN A 105 6.14 13.73 5.65
C ASN A 105 5.59 13.60 7.09
N ARG A 106 6.01 12.53 7.77
CA ARG A 106 5.62 12.22 9.14
C ARG A 106 6.80 11.56 9.84
N PRO A 107 7.22 12.08 11.01
CA PRO A 107 8.32 11.48 11.75
C PRO A 107 7.96 10.05 12.15
N PRO A 108 8.94 9.12 12.15
CA PRO A 108 8.81 7.84 12.82
C PRO A 108 8.47 8.07 14.30
N ALA A 109 7.53 7.30 14.82
CA ALA A 109 7.25 7.28 16.26
C ALA A 109 6.86 5.86 16.65
N THR A 110 7.71 5.18 17.42
CA THR A 110 7.37 3.89 18.01
C THR A 110 7.59 3.95 19.52
N LYS A 111 6.64 3.41 20.28
CA LYS A 111 6.78 3.32 21.76
C LYS A 111 8.04 2.55 22.15
N ALA A 112 8.46 1.58 21.33
CA ALA A 112 9.67 0.79 21.54
C ALA A 112 10.94 1.66 21.43
N HIS A 113 11.05 2.47 20.37
CA HIS A 113 12.16 3.40 20.21
C HIS A 113 12.21 4.40 21.36
N ASN A 114 11.09 5.04 21.71
CA ASN A 114 11.05 6.04 22.78
C ASN A 114 11.50 5.48 24.13
N ARG A 115 11.19 4.21 24.44
CA ARG A 115 11.65 3.56 25.68
C ARG A 115 13.13 3.19 25.67
N LYS A 116 13.70 2.84 24.51
CA LYS A 116 15.08 2.35 24.39
C LYS A 116 16.08 3.48 24.16
N CYS A 117 15.71 4.48 23.36
CA CYS A 117 16.59 5.55 22.92
C CYS A 117 16.26 6.87 23.61
N GLY A 118 14.97 7.18 23.77
CA GLY A 118 14.52 8.49 24.30
C GLY A 118 14.69 9.67 23.33
N GLY A 119 15.37 9.47 22.20
CA GLY A 119 15.54 10.49 21.16
C GLY A 119 14.31 10.69 20.27
N GLU A 120 14.31 11.80 19.54
CA GLU A 120 13.29 12.19 18.58
C GLU A 120 13.86 12.14 17.15
N PHE A 121 12.99 11.89 16.18
CA PHE A 121 13.37 11.88 14.78
C PHE A 121 13.21 13.28 14.19
N ILE A 122 14.33 13.87 13.78
CA ILE A 122 14.40 15.20 13.17
C ILE A 122 14.49 15.03 11.64
N LYS A 123 13.75 15.86 10.91
CA LYS A 123 13.77 15.83 9.44
C LYS A 123 15.09 16.42 8.95
N ILE A 124 15.82 15.68 8.13
CA ILE A 124 17.13 16.13 7.63
C ILE A 124 17.12 16.43 6.12
N SER A 125 16.17 15.87 5.37
CA SER A 125 16.07 16.11 3.93
C SER A 125 14.68 15.74 3.40
N GLU A 126 14.30 16.35 2.28
CA GLU A 126 13.26 15.86 1.40
C GLU A 126 13.61 16.11 -0.07
N SER A 127 13.09 15.27 -0.96
CA SER A 127 13.28 15.45 -2.40
C SER A 127 12.15 16.31 -2.97
N GLU A 128 12.50 17.34 -3.73
CA GLU A 128 11.57 18.21 -4.48
C GLU A 128 10.60 17.38 -5.35
N ASP A 129 11.08 16.27 -5.90
CA ASP A 129 10.26 15.28 -6.59
C ASP A 129 9.50 14.41 -5.58
N GLY A 130 8.35 14.92 -5.13
CA GLY A 130 7.41 14.15 -4.32
C GLY A 130 7.00 12.82 -4.98
N PRO A 131 6.41 11.88 -4.23
CA PRO A 131 6.12 10.52 -4.71
C PRO A 131 5.17 10.48 -5.92
N SER A 132 4.41 11.56 -6.18
CA SER A 132 3.57 11.71 -7.37
C SER A 132 4.33 12.04 -8.66
N ASN A 133 5.56 12.59 -8.57
CA ASN A 133 6.33 13.10 -9.71
C ASN A 133 7.44 12.15 -10.19
N LYS A 134 7.77 11.10 -9.41
CA LYS A 134 8.75 10.07 -9.81
C LYS A 134 8.19 9.17 -10.91
N ARG A 135 8.16 9.66 -12.15
CA ARG A 135 7.90 8.84 -13.35
C ARG A 135 9.19 8.13 -13.76
N ARG A 136 9.13 6.82 -14.02
CA ARG A 136 10.20 6.15 -14.77
C ARG A 136 10.24 6.77 -16.17
N LYS A 137 11.37 7.39 -16.54
CA LYS A 137 11.71 7.58 -17.96
C LYS A 137 11.80 6.18 -18.57
N ILE A 138 10.87 5.86 -19.46
CA ILE A 138 10.91 4.65 -20.29
C ILE A 138 11.80 4.96 -21.49
#